data_AF-A0A976QMQ9-F1
#
_entry.id   AF-A0A976QMQ9-F1
#
_cell.length_a   1.000
_cell.length_b   1.000
_cell.length_c   1.000
_cell.angle_alpha   90.00
_cell.angle_beta   90.00
_cell.angle_gamma   90.00
#
_symmetry.space_group_name_H-M   'P 1'
#
loop_
_entity.id
_entity.type
_entity.pdbx_description
1 polymer ?
#
loop_
_entity_poly.entity_id
_entity_poly.type
_entity_poly.pdbx_seq_one_letter_code
_entity_poly.pdbx_strand_id
1 'polypeptide(L)'
;MASEILAIKAASGLVSLMSNKPVSGAIKDSTVAQISAALFYKTNVMAKLASNAVFQEAFRNTIFNQLEQDFGDYVDAKARTSPKSFHHVYEWGRAGEKGARLFKLNKLPADGLSLKVNYELADSKSFVPSENSNNKHVFIKKASIMEEGKTVVISPRFSERLVFDINGYTVFMPKGASVTVRKPGGAATKNSFLSAYKYFFTGQLVNMSIKKSGFQRLFNSSISKALGVPSQVKTVRYSFSPNQLANEAEAATMAAFSRLANA
;
A
#
# COMPACT_ATOMS: atom_id res chain seq x y z
N MET A 1 9.28 -17.70 -10.80
CA MET A 1 9.83 -19.08 -10.72
C MET A 1 9.55 -19.88 -11.99
N ALA A 2 8.40 -20.54 -12.19
CA ALA A 2 8.21 -21.41 -13.37
C ALA A 2 8.29 -20.67 -14.73
N SER A 3 7.64 -19.51 -14.87
CA SER A 3 7.67 -18.71 -16.11
C SER A 3 9.04 -18.11 -16.42
N GLU A 4 9.75 -17.66 -15.38
CA GLU A 4 11.11 -17.13 -15.45
C GLU A 4 12.10 -18.19 -15.90
N ILE A 5 12.03 -19.40 -15.33
CA ILE A 5 12.86 -20.55 -15.72
C ILE A 5 12.60 -20.93 -17.18
N LEU A 6 11.32 -20.94 -17.61
CA LEU A 6 10.96 -21.23 -19.00
C LEU A 6 11.47 -20.15 -19.96
N ALA A 7 11.37 -18.88 -19.60
CA ALA A 7 11.86 -17.75 -20.41
C ALA A 7 13.40 -17.78 -20.53
N ILE A 8 14.11 -18.03 -19.43
CA ILE A 8 15.57 -18.16 -19.43
C ILE A 8 16.00 -19.37 -20.27
N LYS A 9 15.31 -20.52 -20.14
CA LYS A 9 15.58 -21.71 -20.95
C LYS A 9 15.36 -21.46 -22.44
N ALA A 10 14.32 -20.73 -22.81
CA ALA A 10 14.08 -20.30 -24.19
C ALA A 10 15.20 -19.36 -24.68
N ALA A 11 15.65 -18.42 -23.83
CA ALA A 11 16.75 -17.52 -24.16
C ALA A 11 18.08 -18.27 -24.35
N SER A 12 18.36 -19.33 -23.58
CA SER A 12 19.57 -20.14 -23.74
C SER A 12 19.70 -20.76 -25.14
N GLY A 13 18.58 -21.10 -25.81
CA GLY A 13 18.59 -21.60 -27.18
C GLY A 13 19.05 -20.58 -28.23
N LEU A 14 19.02 -19.29 -27.90
CA LEU A 14 19.46 -18.19 -28.78
C LEU A 14 20.97 -17.93 -28.69
N VAL A 15 21.64 -18.44 -27.66
CA VAL A 15 23.06 -18.15 -27.39
C VAL A 15 23.96 -18.64 -28.54
N SER A 16 23.67 -19.81 -29.11
CA SER A 16 24.43 -20.33 -30.26
C SER A 16 24.26 -19.48 -31.51
N LEU A 17 23.10 -18.84 -31.68
CA LEU A 17 22.76 -17.99 -32.82
C LEU A 17 23.31 -16.56 -32.66
N MET A 18 23.66 -16.15 -31.43
CA MET A 18 24.29 -14.87 -31.13
C MET A 18 25.77 -14.82 -31.50
N SER A 19 26.41 -15.97 -31.71
CA SER A 19 27.77 -16.08 -32.24
C SER A 19 27.70 -16.60 -33.67
N ASN A 20 27.82 -15.72 -34.66
CA ASN A 20 27.94 -16.21 -36.03
C ASN A 20 29.25 -16.97 -36.18
N LYS A 21 29.17 -18.26 -36.49
CA LYS A 21 30.30 -18.96 -37.12
C LYS A 21 30.47 -18.32 -38.50
N PRO A 22 31.69 -17.87 -38.88
CA PRO A 22 31.88 -17.25 -40.18
C PRO A 22 31.42 -18.22 -41.26
N VAL A 23 30.40 -17.83 -42.02
CA VAL A 23 30.05 -18.52 -43.26
C VAL A 23 31.26 -18.34 -44.17
N SER A 24 31.88 -19.44 -44.59
CA SER A 24 32.95 -19.44 -45.57
C SER A 24 32.44 -18.80 -46.87
N GLY A 25 32.70 -17.51 -47.08
CA GLY A 25 32.24 -16.74 -48.23
C GLY A 25 32.51 -15.24 -48.12
N ALA A 26 32.44 -14.53 -49.24
CA ALA A 26 32.75 -13.10 -49.36
C ALA A 26 31.77 -12.15 -48.63
N ILE A 27 30.59 -12.65 -48.22
CA ILE A 27 29.54 -11.88 -47.54
C ILE A 27 29.39 -12.39 -46.11
N LYS A 28 29.58 -11.49 -45.15
CA LYS A 28 29.31 -11.74 -43.73
C LYS A 28 27.95 -11.10 -43.39
N ASP A 29 26.99 -11.91 -42.95
CA ASP A 29 25.70 -11.44 -42.44
C ASP A 29 25.78 -11.32 -40.90
N SER A 30 25.17 -10.29 -40.31
CA SER A 30 25.05 -10.11 -38.86
C SER A 30 23.60 -10.20 -38.36
N THR A 31 22.63 -10.34 -39.27
CA THR A 31 21.20 -10.21 -39.00
C THR A 31 20.73 -11.23 -37.96
N VAL A 32 21.12 -12.50 -38.12
CA VAL A 32 20.78 -13.57 -37.17
C VAL A 32 21.34 -13.27 -35.78
N ALA A 33 22.63 -12.93 -35.69
CA ALA A 33 23.27 -12.62 -34.42
C ALA A 33 22.62 -11.43 -33.71
N GLN A 34 22.26 -10.37 -34.46
CA GLN A 34 21.60 -9.17 -33.94
C GLN A 34 20.17 -9.44 -33.49
N ILE A 35 19.37 -10.17 -34.27
CA ILE A 35 17.99 -10.54 -33.91
C ILE A 35 18.00 -11.45 -32.67
N SER A 36 18.87 -12.47 -32.67
CA SER A 36 19.01 -13.38 -31.53
C SER A 36 19.46 -12.64 -30.27
N ALA A 37 20.40 -11.70 -30.38
CA ALA A 37 20.83 -10.84 -29.27
C ALA A 37 19.71 -9.94 -28.76
N ALA A 38 18.93 -9.33 -29.65
CA ALA A 38 17.80 -8.48 -29.28
C ALA A 38 16.68 -9.27 -28.58
N LEU A 39 16.37 -10.47 -29.06
CA LEU A 39 15.38 -11.36 -28.46
C LEU A 39 15.87 -11.91 -27.12
N PHE A 40 17.14 -12.30 -27.03
CA PHE A 40 17.79 -12.72 -25.78
C PHE A 40 17.69 -11.62 -24.71
N TYR A 41 18.06 -10.38 -25.07
CA TYR A 41 17.98 -9.22 -24.19
C TYR A 41 16.55 -9.01 -23.67
N LYS A 42 15.56 -8.90 -24.58
CA LYS A 42 14.16 -8.66 -24.22
C LYS A 42 13.60 -9.77 -23.33
N THR A 43 13.98 -11.03 -23.59
CA THR A 43 13.54 -12.17 -22.79
C THR A 43 14.12 -12.11 -21.38
N ASN A 44 15.39 -11.71 -21.23
CA ASN A 44 16.01 -11.52 -19.92
C ASN A 44 15.38 -10.38 -19.11
N VAL A 45 15.03 -9.26 -19.76
CA VAL A 45 14.26 -8.16 -19.14
C VAL A 45 12.93 -8.69 -18.60
N MET A 46 12.18 -9.43 -19.42
CA MET A 46 10.86 -9.97 -19.03
C MET A 46 10.96 -11.05 -17.95
N ALA A 47 11.96 -11.93 -18.03
CA ALA A 47 12.15 -13.01 -17.07
C ALA A 47 12.44 -12.48 -15.66
N LYS A 48 13.31 -11.47 -15.57
CA LYS A 48 13.72 -10.86 -14.29
C LYS A 48 12.75 -9.81 -13.77
N LEU A 49 11.71 -9.45 -14.55
CA LEU A 49 10.80 -8.36 -14.17
C LEU A 49 10.07 -8.66 -12.86
N ALA A 50 9.43 -9.82 -12.77
CA ALA A 50 8.63 -10.18 -11.59
C ALA A 50 9.48 -10.46 -10.34
N SER A 51 10.74 -10.84 -10.51
CA SER A 51 11.71 -11.09 -9.43
C SER A 51 12.51 -9.84 -9.04
N ASN A 52 12.39 -8.73 -9.79
CA ASN A 52 13.11 -7.50 -9.50
C ASN A 52 12.55 -6.79 -8.25
N ALA A 53 13.38 -6.65 -7.21
CA ALA A 53 12.97 -6.04 -5.94
C ALA A 53 12.53 -4.57 -6.08
N VAL A 54 13.23 -3.79 -6.92
CA VAL A 54 12.91 -2.38 -7.18
C VAL A 54 11.53 -2.26 -7.84
N PHE A 55 11.23 -3.12 -8.81
CA PHE A 55 9.90 -3.18 -9.43
C PHE A 55 8.82 -3.57 -8.44
N GLN A 56 9.04 -4.61 -7.65
CA GLN A 56 8.08 -5.06 -6.64
C GLN A 56 7.79 -3.96 -5.61
N GLU A 57 8.81 -3.21 -5.19
CA GLU A 57 8.67 -2.07 -4.30
C GLU A 57 7.89 -0.92 -4.96
N ALA A 58 8.26 -0.53 -6.17
CA ALA A 58 7.53 0.48 -6.94
C ALA A 58 6.05 0.12 -7.12
N PHE A 59 5.76 -1.15 -7.44
CA PHE A 59 4.41 -1.69 -7.53
C PHE A 59 3.64 -1.52 -6.22
N ARG A 60 4.24 -1.96 -5.10
CA ARG A 60 3.61 -1.88 -3.78
C ARG A 60 3.39 -0.43 -3.35
N ASN A 61 4.38 0.44 -3.50
CA ASN A 61 4.31 1.84 -3.07
C ASN A 61 3.28 2.64 -3.88
N THR A 62 3.33 2.53 -5.21
CA THR A 62 2.40 3.26 -6.10
C THR A 62 0.95 2.92 -5.79
N ILE A 63 0.63 1.63 -5.65
CA ILE A 63 -0.74 1.19 -5.37
C ILE A 63 -1.13 1.53 -3.93
N PHE A 64 -0.25 1.28 -2.96
CA PHE A 64 -0.55 1.53 -1.55
C PHE A 64 -0.82 3.01 -1.25
N ASN A 65 0.00 3.92 -1.78
CA ASN A 65 -0.18 5.36 -1.55
C ASN A 65 -1.56 5.82 -2.06
N GLN A 66 -2.00 5.31 -3.21
CA GLN A 66 -3.32 5.61 -3.74
C GLN A 66 -4.44 5.00 -2.89
N LEU A 67 -4.26 3.75 -2.43
CA LEU A 67 -5.21 3.08 -1.54
C LEU A 67 -5.37 3.80 -0.21
N GLU A 68 -4.27 4.23 0.40
CA GLU A 68 -4.28 4.98 1.66
C GLU A 68 -5.05 6.30 1.52
N GLN A 69 -4.82 7.01 0.43
CA GLN A 69 -5.56 8.23 0.13
C GLN A 69 -7.05 7.96 -0.07
N ASP A 70 -7.41 7.07 -1.00
CA ASP A 70 -8.81 6.84 -1.37
C ASP A 70 -9.61 6.20 -0.22
N PHE A 71 -9.00 5.29 0.54
CA PHE A 71 -9.63 4.70 1.72
C PHE A 71 -9.87 5.76 2.80
N GLY A 72 -8.87 6.59 3.07
CA GLY A 72 -9.00 7.68 4.01
C GLY A 72 -10.12 8.66 3.63
N ASP A 73 -10.18 9.04 2.36
CA ASP A 73 -11.20 9.96 1.85
C ASP A 73 -12.60 9.34 1.87
N TYR A 74 -12.70 8.03 1.62
CA TYR A 74 -13.93 7.25 1.76
C TYR A 74 -14.44 7.23 3.22
N VAL A 75 -13.57 6.94 4.18
CA VAL A 75 -13.94 6.94 5.61
C VAL A 75 -14.30 8.36 6.08
N ASP A 76 -13.58 9.39 5.62
CA ASP A 76 -13.90 10.79 5.92
C ASP A 76 -15.30 11.16 5.44
N ALA A 77 -15.67 10.78 4.21
CA ALA A 77 -17.01 11.02 3.67
C ALA A 77 -18.09 10.28 4.47
N LYS A 78 -17.84 9.02 4.85
CA LYS A 78 -18.73 8.24 5.73
C LYS A 78 -18.88 8.88 7.11
N ALA A 79 -17.81 9.44 7.66
CA ALA A 79 -17.84 10.08 8.96
C ALA A 79 -18.62 11.40 8.95
N ARG A 80 -18.57 12.19 7.86
CA ARG A 80 -19.39 13.40 7.72
C ARG A 80 -20.87 13.08 7.58
N THR A 81 -21.20 12.02 6.85
CA THR A 81 -22.61 11.61 6.62
C THR A 81 -23.19 10.80 7.78
N SER A 82 -22.36 10.11 8.56
CA SER A 82 -22.78 9.30 9.70
C SER A 82 -21.84 9.47 10.91
N PRO A 83 -21.76 10.67 11.52
CA PRO A 83 -20.84 10.93 12.64
C PRO A 83 -21.04 9.98 13.82
N LYS A 84 -22.29 9.60 14.11
CA LYS A 84 -22.62 8.65 15.19
C LYS A 84 -21.90 7.31 15.05
N SER A 85 -21.66 6.84 13.82
CA SER A 85 -20.94 5.59 13.58
C SER A 85 -19.43 5.77 13.64
N PHE A 86 -18.88 6.86 13.10
CA PHE A 86 -17.44 6.98 12.87
C PHE A 86 -16.69 7.95 13.78
N HIS A 87 -17.34 8.70 14.67
CA HIS A 87 -16.68 9.67 15.54
C HIS A 87 -15.58 9.08 16.44
N HIS A 88 -15.56 7.76 16.66
CA HIS A 88 -14.55 7.08 17.46
C HIS A 88 -13.20 6.94 16.76
N VAL A 89 -13.19 6.87 15.42
CA VAL A 89 -11.96 6.79 14.62
C VAL A 89 -11.39 8.17 14.25
N TYR A 90 -11.85 9.23 14.92
CA TYR A 90 -11.31 10.58 14.84
C TYR A 90 -11.08 11.17 16.23
N GLU A 91 -10.29 12.22 16.33
CA GLU A 91 -10.22 13.04 17.53
C GLU A 91 -11.59 13.68 17.87
N TRP A 92 -11.79 14.03 19.13
CA TRP A 92 -13.08 14.53 19.61
C TRP A 92 -13.55 15.78 18.84
N GLY A 93 -14.82 15.79 18.45
CA GLY A 93 -15.45 16.91 17.72
C GLY A 93 -15.02 17.06 16.25
N ARG A 94 -14.12 16.21 15.74
CA ARG A 94 -13.46 16.38 14.43
C ARG A 94 -13.73 15.21 13.47
N ALA A 95 -14.94 14.66 13.52
CA ALA A 95 -15.34 13.52 12.70
C ALA A 95 -15.29 13.87 11.20
N GLY A 96 -14.53 13.09 10.42
CA GLY A 96 -14.37 13.30 8.98
C GLY A 96 -13.33 14.35 8.60
N GLU A 97 -12.51 14.82 9.54
CA GLU A 97 -11.34 15.64 9.25
C GLU A 97 -10.09 14.77 9.08
N LYS A 98 -9.41 14.91 7.93
CA LYS A 98 -8.20 14.14 7.61
C LYS A 98 -7.10 14.22 8.67
N GLY A 99 -6.88 15.41 9.24
CA GLY A 99 -5.85 15.64 10.26
C GLY A 99 -6.22 15.09 11.66
N ALA A 100 -7.44 14.61 11.84
CA ALA A 100 -7.94 14.08 13.11
C ALA A 100 -8.10 12.55 13.10
N ARG A 101 -7.72 11.86 12.01
CA ARG A 101 -7.89 10.40 11.88
C ARG A 101 -7.11 9.65 12.98
N LEU A 102 -7.78 8.72 13.64
CA LEU A 102 -7.20 7.76 14.58
C LEU A 102 -7.06 6.38 13.94
N PHE A 103 -6.81 6.34 12.64
CA PHE A 103 -6.54 5.12 11.90
C PHE A 103 -5.50 5.38 10.81
N LYS A 104 -4.74 4.34 10.49
CA LYS A 104 -3.79 4.34 9.38
C LYS A 104 -3.79 2.98 8.70
N LEU A 105 -3.43 2.95 7.42
CA LEU A 105 -3.14 1.71 6.72
C LEU A 105 -1.66 1.39 6.85
N ASN A 106 -1.33 0.09 6.86
CA ASN A 106 0.02 -0.41 6.92
C ASN A 106 0.23 -1.43 5.80
N LYS A 107 1.43 -1.40 5.18
CA LYS A 107 1.89 -2.45 4.27
C LYS A 107 2.44 -3.61 5.07
N LEU A 108 1.99 -4.83 4.80
CA LEU A 108 2.58 -6.04 5.35
C LEU A 108 3.60 -6.64 4.38
N PRO A 109 4.65 -7.33 4.88
CA PRO A 109 5.56 -8.09 4.05
C PRO A 109 4.80 -9.11 3.19
N ALA A 110 5.14 -9.14 1.90
CA ALA A 110 4.47 -9.98 0.94
C ALA A 110 5.46 -10.40 -0.15
N ASP A 111 5.43 -11.68 -0.52
CA ASP A 111 6.36 -12.25 -1.49
C ASP A 111 5.91 -11.95 -2.92
N GLY A 112 6.87 -11.65 -3.79
CA GLY A 112 6.62 -11.39 -5.20
C GLY A 112 5.73 -10.17 -5.45
N LEU A 113 4.82 -10.30 -6.42
CA LEU A 113 3.85 -9.27 -6.82
C LEU A 113 2.54 -9.40 -6.05
N SER A 114 2.64 -9.37 -4.72
CA SER A 114 1.48 -9.32 -3.85
C SER A 114 1.52 -8.08 -2.97
N LEU A 115 0.34 -7.54 -2.67
CA LEU A 115 0.16 -6.42 -1.76
C LEU A 115 -0.75 -6.88 -0.63
N LYS A 116 -0.20 -6.91 0.59
CA LYS A 116 -0.97 -7.18 1.81
C LYS A 116 -1.13 -5.86 2.55
N VAL A 117 -2.37 -5.48 2.81
CA VAL A 117 -2.73 -4.25 3.54
C VAL A 117 -3.39 -4.64 4.84
N ASN A 118 -3.01 -3.97 5.91
CA ASN A 118 -3.68 -4.02 7.19
C ASN A 118 -4.03 -2.60 7.64
N TYR A 119 -4.87 -2.47 8.66
CA TYR A 119 -5.11 -1.19 9.33
C TYR A 119 -4.64 -1.25 10.79
N GLU A 120 -4.39 -0.07 11.35
CA GLU A 120 -4.10 0.11 12.77
C GLU A 120 -4.90 1.29 13.29
N LEU A 121 -5.50 1.12 14.47
CA LEU A 121 -6.20 2.19 15.17
C LEU A 121 -5.20 2.87 16.12
N ALA A 122 -5.08 4.19 15.98
CA ALA A 122 -4.17 5.01 16.74
C ALA A 122 -4.81 5.47 18.06
N ASP A 123 -3.95 5.79 19.03
CA ASP A 123 -4.37 6.34 20.30
C ASP A 123 -4.78 7.81 20.17
N SER A 124 -5.87 8.18 20.84
CA SER A 124 -6.35 9.56 20.94
C SER A 124 -5.43 10.38 21.84
N LYS A 125 -5.14 11.61 21.40
CA LYS A 125 -4.31 12.57 22.14
C LYS A 125 -5.10 13.77 22.65
N SER A 126 -6.32 13.95 22.15
CA SER A 126 -7.18 15.06 22.58
C SER A 126 -7.85 14.78 23.92
N PHE A 127 -8.04 15.86 24.71
CA PHE A 127 -8.81 15.79 25.93
C PHE A 127 -10.28 15.51 25.61
N VAL A 128 -10.93 14.72 26.46
CA VAL A 128 -12.37 14.49 26.35
C VAL A 128 -13.09 15.84 26.54
N PRO A 129 -13.98 16.24 25.61
CA PRO A 129 -14.74 17.48 25.74
C PRO A 129 -15.55 17.48 27.03
N SER A 130 -15.50 18.59 27.74
CA SER A 130 -16.19 18.81 29.00
C SER A 130 -16.67 20.25 29.03
N GLU A 131 -17.97 20.46 29.25
CA GLU A 131 -18.59 21.79 29.25
C GLU A 131 -18.25 22.58 30.51
N ASN A 132 -18.19 21.91 31.67
CA ASN A 132 -18.12 22.55 32.99
C ASN A 132 -16.96 22.06 33.87
N SER A 133 -16.14 21.13 33.40
CA SER A 133 -14.99 20.62 34.16
C SER A 133 -13.64 21.07 33.59
N ASN A 134 -12.81 21.63 34.46
CA ASN A 134 -11.38 21.87 34.21
C ASN A 134 -10.53 20.60 34.24
N ASN A 135 -11.13 19.44 34.56
CA ASN A 135 -10.43 18.16 34.64
C ASN A 135 -10.17 17.60 33.26
N LYS A 136 -8.94 17.78 32.80
CA LYS A 136 -8.46 17.29 31.51
C LYS A 136 -8.04 15.82 31.64
N HIS A 137 -8.82 14.93 31.04
CA HIS A 137 -8.45 13.52 30.88
C HIS A 137 -8.48 13.12 29.41
N VAL A 138 -7.64 12.14 29.05
CA VAL A 138 -7.53 11.63 27.68
C VAL A 138 -8.01 10.19 27.66
N PHE A 139 -8.92 9.87 26.74
CA PHE A 139 -9.32 8.49 26.51
C PHE A 139 -8.38 7.86 25.48
N ILE A 140 -7.21 7.41 25.93
CA ILE A 140 -6.09 7.00 25.05
C ILE A 140 -6.53 5.98 23.97
N LYS A 141 -7.04 4.82 24.38
CA LYS A 141 -7.45 3.75 23.45
C LYS A 141 -8.87 3.92 22.89
N LYS A 142 -9.30 5.17 22.68
CA LYS A 142 -10.66 5.53 22.23
C LYS A 142 -11.12 4.71 21.02
N ALA A 143 -10.38 4.79 19.92
CA ALA A 143 -10.77 4.16 18.65
C ALA A 143 -10.95 2.65 18.81
N SER A 144 -9.95 1.95 19.38
CA SER A 144 -9.98 0.50 19.57
C SER A 144 -11.09 0.05 20.53
N ILE A 145 -11.24 0.73 21.68
CA ILE A 145 -12.25 0.35 22.68
C ILE A 145 -13.67 0.53 22.14
N MET A 146 -13.94 1.64 21.45
CA MET A 146 -15.26 1.95 20.90
C MET A 146 -15.59 1.10 19.66
N GLU A 147 -14.59 0.80 18.81
CA GLU A 147 -14.78 -0.07 17.63
C GLU A 147 -15.10 -1.52 18.05
N GLU A 148 -14.39 -2.04 19.05
CA GLU A 148 -14.67 -3.37 19.60
C GLU A 148 -15.95 -3.41 20.45
N GLY A 149 -16.39 -2.24 20.94
CA GLY A 149 -17.49 -2.12 21.89
C GLY A 149 -17.14 -2.72 23.26
N LYS A 150 -15.88 -2.61 23.68
CA LYS A 150 -15.41 -3.09 24.99
C LYS A 150 -16.06 -2.27 26.11
N THR A 151 -16.63 -2.95 27.10
CA THR A 151 -17.20 -2.29 28.27
C THR A 151 -16.08 -1.63 29.09
N VAL A 152 -16.32 -0.40 29.53
CA VAL A 152 -15.39 0.33 30.40
C VAL A 152 -16.06 0.65 31.73
N VAL A 153 -15.27 0.63 32.80
CA VAL A 153 -15.69 1.05 34.13
C VAL A 153 -14.96 2.35 34.44
N ILE A 154 -15.72 3.40 34.74
CA ILE A 154 -15.23 4.71 35.14
C ILE A 154 -15.32 4.76 36.65
N SER A 155 -14.19 4.96 37.33
CA SER A 155 -14.11 5.09 38.78
C SER A 155 -13.42 6.40 39.17
N PRO A 156 -13.78 6.97 40.33
CA PRO A 156 -13.10 8.16 40.84
C PRO A 156 -11.66 7.78 41.24
N ARG A 157 -10.68 8.56 40.77
CA ARG A 157 -9.24 8.31 41.04
C ARG A 157 -8.65 9.27 42.07
N PHE A 158 -8.97 10.56 41.96
CA PHE A 158 -8.44 11.63 42.81
C PHE A 158 -9.54 12.41 43.54
N SER A 159 -10.80 11.97 43.43
CA SER A 159 -11.97 12.57 44.08
C SER A 159 -12.71 11.54 44.91
N GLU A 160 -13.56 11.97 45.85
CA GLU A 160 -14.40 11.04 46.63
C GLU A 160 -15.54 10.42 45.81
N ARG A 161 -15.97 11.09 44.74
CA ARG A 161 -17.12 10.70 43.91
C ARG A 161 -16.99 11.16 42.46
N LEU A 162 -17.75 10.53 41.58
CA LEU A 162 -17.92 10.97 40.19
C LEU A 162 -19.00 12.05 40.12
N VAL A 163 -18.78 13.02 39.25
CA VAL A 163 -19.70 14.14 38.99
C VAL A 163 -19.89 14.26 37.49
N PHE A 164 -21.14 14.35 37.05
CA PHE A 164 -21.48 14.49 35.64
C PHE A 164 -22.34 15.73 35.45
N ASP A 165 -21.95 16.59 34.51
CA ASP A 165 -22.76 17.72 34.08
C ASP A 165 -23.45 17.36 32.78
N ILE A 166 -24.79 17.30 32.80
CA ILE A 166 -25.61 16.90 31.65
C ILE A 166 -26.72 17.94 31.48
N ASN A 167 -26.73 18.63 30.34
CA ASN A 167 -27.78 19.61 29.98
C ASN A 167 -28.04 20.66 31.09
N GLY A 168 -26.99 21.14 31.75
CA GLY A 168 -27.10 22.12 32.85
C GLY A 168 -27.43 21.54 34.24
N TYR A 169 -27.60 20.23 34.37
CA TYR A 169 -27.77 19.55 35.66
C TYR A 169 -26.50 18.83 36.09
N THR A 170 -26.10 19.03 37.35
CA THR A 170 -24.97 18.32 37.96
C THR A 170 -25.46 17.10 38.74
N VAL A 171 -25.07 15.91 38.31
CA VAL A 171 -25.38 14.63 38.96
C VAL A 171 -24.19 14.16 39.77
N PHE A 172 -24.39 13.98 41.08
CA PHE A 172 -23.38 13.44 41.99
C PHE A 172 -23.62 11.95 42.24
N MET A 173 -22.61 11.14 41.96
CA MET A 173 -22.64 9.72 42.33
C MET A 173 -22.40 9.53 43.84
N PRO A 174 -22.87 8.41 44.42
CA PRO A 174 -22.47 8.00 45.77
C PRO A 174 -20.94 7.91 45.90
N LYS A 175 -20.43 8.13 47.11
CA LYS A 175 -18.98 8.07 47.39
C LYS A 175 -18.41 6.72 46.96
N GLY A 176 -17.31 6.73 46.22
CA GLY A 176 -16.64 5.52 45.73
C GLY A 176 -17.38 4.73 44.63
N ALA A 177 -18.58 5.14 44.21
CA ALA A 177 -19.33 4.42 43.18
C ALA A 177 -18.67 4.57 41.79
N SER A 178 -18.77 3.52 40.99
CA SER A 178 -18.27 3.46 39.62
C SER A 178 -19.41 3.38 38.60
N VAL A 179 -19.16 3.87 37.39
CA VAL A 179 -20.11 3.81 36.28
C VAL A 179 -19.62 2.82 35.24
N THR A 180 -20.46 1.86 34.89
CA THR A 180 -20.15 0.89 33.83
C THR A 180 -20.78 1.33 32.51
N VAL A 181 -19.96 1.66 31.53
CA VAL A 181 -20.39 2.00 30.18
C VAL A 181 -20.23 0.79 29.29
N ARG A 182 -21.36 0.12 28.99
CA ARG A 182 -21.38 -1.13 28.23
C ARG A 182 -21.01 -0.97 26.76
N LYS A 183 -21.39 0.15 26.14
CA LYS A 183 -21.17 0.44 24.72
C LYS A 183 -20.62 1.85 24.53
N PRO A 184 -19.31 2.08 24.79
CA PRO A 184 -18.68 3.37 24.56
C PRO A 184 -18.86 3.81 23.10
N GLY A 185 -19.35 5.03 22.86
CA GLY A 185 -19.68 5.54 21.51
C GLY A 185 -21.10 5.25 21.03
N GLY A 186 -21.77 4.29 21.67
CA GLY A 186 -23.13 3.89 21.31
C GLY A 186 -23.16 2.66 20.40
N ALA A 187 -24.38 2.19 20.11
CA ALA A 187 -24.59 0.94 19.38
C ALA A 187 -24.13 1.00 17.92
N ALA A 188 -24.15 2.18 17.30
CA ALA A 188 -23.81 2.39 15.89
C ALA A 188 -22.30 2.43 15.60
N THR A 189 -21.47 2.49 16.65
CA THR A 189 -20.02 2.64 16.57
C THR A 189 -19.31 1.30 16.42
N LYS A 190 -19.79 0.28 17.13
CA LYS A 190 -19.19 -1.05 17.14
C LYS A 190 -19.11 -1.62 15.72
N ASN A 191 -17.94 -2.13 15.33
CA ASN A 191 -17.64 -2.74 14.03
C ASN A 191 -17.87 -1.82 12.81
N SER A 192 -18.14 -0.53 13.01
CA SER A 192 -18.50 0.37 11.90
C SER A 192 -17.30 0.65 11.00
N PHE A 193 -16.12 0.84 11.59
CA PHE A 193 -14.87 1.02 10.84
C PHE A 193 -14.45 -0.28 10.15
N LEU A 194 -14.52 -1.42 10.83
CA LEU A 194 -14.23 -2.73 10.27
C LEU A 194 -15.15 -3.05 9.08
N SER A 195 -16.44 -2.69 9.19
CA SER A 195 -17.40 -2.86 8.10
C SER A 195 -17.05 -1.97 6.91
N ALA A 196 -16.67 -0.72 7.14
CA ALA A 196 -16.21 0.19 6.09
C ALA A 196 -14.93 -0.31 5.43
N TYR A 197 -13.96 -0.80 6.21
CA TYR A 197 -12.73 -1.43 5.74
C TYR A 197 -13.04 -2.62 4.84
N LYS A 198 -13.85 -3.58 5.32
CA LYS A 198 -14.25 -4.74 4.53
C LYS A 198 -14.91 -4.32 3.23
N TYR A 199 -15.89 -3.42 3.28
CA TYR A 199 -16.60 -2.96 2.09
C TYR A 199 -15.65 -2.35 1.04
N PHE A 200 -14.68 -1.54 1.47
CA PHE A 200 -13.71 -0.93 0.58
C PHE A 200 -12.81 -1.98 -0.09
N PHE A 201 -12.25 -2.91 0.70
CA PHE A 201 -11.25 -3.87 0.23
C PHE A 201 -11.81 -5.13 -0.43
N THR A 202 -13.07 -5.49 -0.17
CA THR A 202 -13.74 -6.61 -0.87
C THR A 202 -14.58 -6.14 -2.06
N GLY A 203 -14.83 -4.83 -2.19
CA GLY A 203 -15.69 -4.25 -3.22
C GLY A 203 -14.94 -3.75 -4.45
N GLN A 204 -15.65 -3.03 -5.33
CA GLN A 204 -15.06 -2.42 -6.53
C GLN A 204 -14.14 -1.22 -6.20
N LEU A 205 -14.25 -0.64 -5.00
CA LEU A 205 -13.49 0.56 -4.60
C LEU A 205 -11.98 0.32 -4.62
N VAL A 206 -11.51 -0.83 -4.13
CA VAL A 206 -10.09 -1.20 -4.21
C VAL A 206 -9.62 -1.27 -5.67
N ASN A 207 -10.41 -1.86 -6.56
CA ASN A 207 -10.08 -1.98 -7.98
C ASN A 207 -10.04 -0.60 -8.67
N MET A 208 -10.94 0.31 -8.30
CA MET A 208 -10.94 1.68 -8.79
C MET A 208 -9.71 2.44 -8.31
N SER A 209 -9.31 2.27 -7.04
CA SER A 209 -8.11 2.88 -6.49
C SER A 209 -6.84 2.35 -7.15
N ILE A 210 -6.75 1.03 -7.39
CA ILE A 210 -5.64 0.42 -8.14
C ILE A 210 -5.57 0.99 -9.56
N LYS A 211 -6.70 1.15 -10.26
CA LYS A 211 -6.72 1.78 -11.59
C LYS A 211 -6.29 3.25 -11.54
N LYS A 212 -6.80 3.99 -10.55
CA LYS A 212 -6.51 5.43 -10.34
C LYS A 212 -5.04 5.67 -10.01
N SER A 213 -4.35 4.71 -9.40
CA SER A 213 -2.91 4.80 -9.09
C SER A 213 -2.06 5.07 -10.34
N GLY A 214 -2.59 4.78 -11.54
CA GLY A 214 -1.86 4.95 -12.79
C GLY A 214 -0.71 3.95 -12.95
N PHE A 215 -0.62 2.95 -12.06
CA PHE A 215 0.43 1.94 -12.08
C PHE A 215 0.57 1.31 -13.46
N GLN A 216 -0.53 0.98 -14.15
CA GLN A 216 -0.48 0.40 -15.50
C GLN A 216 0.25 1.31 -16.50
N ARG A 217 0.00 2.62 -16.46
CA ARG A 217 0.67 3.60 -17.33
C ARG A 217 2.16 3.72 -16.98
N LEU A 218 2.48 3.79 -15.69
CA LEU A 218 3.86 3.88 -15.19
C LEU A 218 4.65 2.61 -15.55
N PHE A 219 4.04 1.45 -15.34
CA PHE A 219 4.55 0.15 -15.73
C PHE A 219 4.82 0.08 -17.22
N ASN A 220 3.84 0.41 -18.07
CA ASN A 220 4.00 0.40 -19.52
C ASN A 220 5.14 1.32 -19.98
N SER A 221 5.22 2.53 -19.42
CA SER A 221 6.32 3.46 -19.72
C SER A 221 7.69 2.90 -19.33
N SER A 222 7.81 2.32 -18.12
CA SER A 222 9.08 1.77 -17.63
C SER A 222 9.48 0.51 -18.38
N ILE A 223 8.55 -0.40 -18.65
CA ILE A 223 8.87 -1.63 -19.38
C ILE A 223 9.23 -1.34 -20.84
N SER A 224 8.56 -0.37 -21.50
CA SER A 224 8.95 0.04 -22.85
C SER A 224 10.38 0.60 -22.91
N LYS A 225 10.83 1.30 -21.85
CA LYS A 225 12.21 1.77 -21.73
C LYS A 225 13.19 0.61 -21.51
N ALA A 226 12.87 -0.31 -20.61
CA ALA A 226 13.70 -1.47 -20.32
C ALA A 226 13.81 -2.44 -21.51
N LEU A 227 12.76 -2.57 -22.34
CA LEU A 227 12.77 -3.39 -23.56
C LEU A 227 13.47 -2.71 -24.75
N GLY A 228 13.92 -1.46 -24.59
CA GLY A 228 14.71 -0.76 -25.59
C GLY A 228 16.01 -1.49 -25.88
N VAL A 229 16.21 -1.88 -27.13
CA VAL A 229 17.40 -2.65 -27.53
C VAL A 229 18.67 -1.81 -27.31
N PRO A 230 19.72 -2.38 -26.67
CA PRO A 230 21.00 -1.71 -26.46
C PRO A 230 21.67 -1.20 -27.74
N SER A 231 22.45 -0.12 -27.64
CA SER A 231 23.20 0.45 -28.77
C SER A 231 24.13 -0.56 -29.42
N GLN A 232 24.79 -1.39 -28.62
CA GLN A 232 25.68 -2.45 -29.10
C GLN A 232 25.00 -3.50 -29.97
N VAL A 233 23.71 -3.77 -29.75
CA VAL A 233 22.91 -4.69 -30.58
C VAL A 233 22.40 -4.00 -31.85
N LYS A 234 22.18 -2.69 -31.80
CA LYS A 234 21.82 -1.88 -32.98
C LYS A 234 22.98 -1.73 -33.97
N THR A 235 24.23 -1.73 -33.49
CA THR A 235 25.42 -1.69 -34.34
C THR A 235 25.69 -3.06 -34.96
N VAL A 236 26.18 -3.06 -36.20
CA VAL A 236 26.61 -4.29 -36.91
C VAL A 236 27.72 -4.98 -36.11
N ARG A 237 27.39 -6.13 -35.54
CA ARG A 237 28.31 -7.01 -34.81
C ARG A 237 27.97 -8.46 -35.11
N TYR A 238 29.01 -9.28 -35.23
CA TYR A 238 28.88 -10.69 -35.62
C TYR A 238 28.85 -11.64 -34.41
N SER A 239 29.16 -11.12 -33.22
CA SER A 239 29.10 -11.87 -31.98
C SER A 239 28.64 -10.99 -30.82
N PHE A 240 27.88 -11.59 -29.91
CA PHE A 240 27.39 -10.94 -28.70
C PHE A 240 27.67 -11.82 -27.49
N SER A 241 28.13 -11.22 -26.40
CA SER A 241 28.32 -11.93 -25.14
C SER A 241 26.97 -12.06 -24.40
N PRO A 242 26.48 -13.28 -24.13
CA PRO A 242 25.25 -13.49 -23.38
C PRO A 242 25.31 -12.88 -21.98
N ASN A 243 26.45 -12.99 -21.30
CA ASN A 243 26.63 -12.45 -19.95
C ASN A 243 26.54 -10.92 -19.95
N GLN A 244 27.13 -10.25 -20.94
CA GLN A 244 27.05 -8.78 -21.05
C GLN A 244 25.60 -8.33 -21.30
N LEU A 245 24.87 -8.99 -22.21
CA LEU A 245 23.47 -8.64 -22.48
C LEU A 245 22.55 -8.94 -21.30
N ALA A 246 22.79 -10.02 -20.56
CA ALA A 246 22.01 -10.35 -19.37
C ALA A 246 22.22 -9.32 -18.24
N ASN A 247 23.46 -8.85 -18.07
CA ASN A 247 23.78 -7.80 -17.10
C ASN A 247 23.18 -6.45 -17.51
N GLU A 248 23.23 -6.11 -18.80
CA GLU A 248 22.63 -4.87 -19.31
C GLU A 248 21.10 -4.90 -19.22
N ALA A 249 20.46 -6.06 -19.46
CA ALA A 249 19.02 -6.24 -19.27
C ALA A 249 18.61 -6.00 -17.81
N GLU A 250 19.40 -6.49 -16.86
CA GLU A 250 19.18 -6.27 -15.43
C GLU A 250 19.36 -4.80 -15.05
N ALA A 251 20.45 -4.17 -15.49
CA ALA A 251 20.70 -2.75 -15.26
C ALA A 251 19.60 -1.84 -15.84
N ALA A 252 19.14 -2.14 -17.06
CA ALA A 252 18.05 -1.39 -17.69
C ALA A 252 16.72 -1.55 -16.95
N THR A 253 16.43 -2.77 -16.47
CA THR A 253 15.24 -3.04 -15.64
C THR A 253 15.31 -2.24 -14.35
N MET A 254 16.42 -2.32 -13.61
CA MET A 254 16.62 -1.53 -12.39
C MET A 254 16.46 -0.04 -12.65
N ALA A 255 17.17 0.53 -13.63
CA ALA A 255 17.11 1.95 -13.95
C ALA A 255 15.69 2.43 -14.33
N ALA A 256 14.93 1.61 -15.05
CA ALA A 256 13.56 1.93 -15.46
C ALA A 256 12.57 1.99 -14.29
N PHE A 257 12.78 1.17 -13.25
CA PHE A 257 11.89 1.09 -12.08
C PHE A 257 12.37 1.86 -10.86
N SER A 258 13.68 2.18 -10.73
CA SER A 258 14.22 2.96 -9.61
C SER A 258 13.57 4.35 -9.47
N ARG A 259 13.17 4.96 -10.59
CA ARG A 259 12.46 6.24 -10.58
C ARG A 259 11.06 6.14 -9.98
N LEU A 260 10.45 4.96 -10.00
CA LEU A 260 9.12 4.70 -9.45
C LEU A 260 9.17 4.25 -8.00
N ALA A 261 10.28 3.66 -7.55
CA ALA A 261 10.46 3.28 -6.15
C ALA A 261 10.70 4.50 -5.24
N ASN A 262 11.31 5.57 -5.78
CA ASN A 262 11.67 6.80 -5.06
C ASN A 262 10.67 7.96 -5.23
N ALA A 263 9.50 7.71 -5.83
CA ALA A 263 8.44 8.70 -6.05
C ALA A 263 7.27 8.48 -5.09
#